data_AF-A0A1F3KB72-F1
#
_entry.id   AF-A0A1F3KB72-F1
#
_cell.length_a   1.000
_cell.length_b   1.000
_cell.length_c   1.000
_cell.angle_alpha   90.00
_cell.angle_beta   90.00
_cell.angle_gamma   90.00
#
_symmetry.space_group_name_H-M   'P 1'
#
loop_
_entity.id
_entity.type
_entity.pdbx_description
1 polymer ?
#
loop_
_entity_poly.entity_id
_entity_poly.type
_entity_poly.pdbx_seq_one_letter_code
_entity_poly.pdbx_strand_id
1 'polypeptide(L)'
;MQHLIILNISLSDCIDIVDIIVTSLLGVWIALAVQSNLTKKRYLQEYFISEVKEIRDLYKTFINQLYNDNYSAIEIKEWFKVMSIRAQNLDKFLKLNYKIQGSLIVSKHAEIQQTITLMDDFNINYNSKVVSFSSNSKKEILELHSELSCNIIQRIIDINNAKQK
;
A
#
# COMPACT_ATOMS: atom_id res chain seq x y z
N MET A 1 3.45 47.08 -51.93
CA MET A 1 2.07 46.57 -51.92
C MET A 1 1.84 45.84 -50.60
N GLN A 2 1.42 46.58 -49.57
CA GLN A 2 1.05 46.02 -48.27
C GLN A 2 -0.40 45.56 -48.37
N HIS A 3 -0.64 44.25 -48.28
CA HIS A 3 -1.97 43.69 -48.07
C HIS A 3 -2.43 44.04 -46.65
N LEU A 4 -3.10 45.18 -46.51
CA LEU A 4 -3.94 45.45 -45.35
C LEU A 4 -5.21 44.59 -45.52
N ILE A 5 -5.23 43.43 -44.86
CA ILE A 5 -6.44 42.64 -44.69
C ILE A 5 -7.34 43.46 -43.76
N ILE A 6 -8.23 44.26 -44.36
CA ILE A 6 -9.32 44.92 -43.64
C ILE A 6 -10.34 43.82 -43.36
N LEU A 7 -10.24 43.25 -42.16
CA LEU A 7 -11.20 42.29 -41.63
C LEU A 7 -12.54 43.00 -41.46
N ASN A 8 -13.45 42.78 -42.42
CA ASN A 8 -14.86 43.16 -42.28
C ASN A 8 -15.54 42.11 -41.40
N ILE A 9 -15.16 42.07 -40.12
CA ILE A 9 -15.72 41.16 -39.10
C ILE A 9 -17.16 41.61 -38.85
N SER A 10 -18.11 40.76 -39.21
CA SER A 10 -19.50 40.96 -38.81
C SER A 10 -19.65 40.67 -37.31
N LEU A 11 -20.72 41.20 -36.69
CA LEU A 11 -21.02 40.89 -35.29
C LEU A 11 -21.14 39.36 -35.07
N SER A 12 -21.61 38.62 -36.08
CA SER A 12 -21.68 37.16 -36.07
C SER A 12 -20.31 36.52 -35.98
N ASP A 13 -19.35 36.95 -36.81
CA ASP A 13 -17.99 36.41 -36.80
C ASP A 13 -17.29 36.65 -35.45
N CYS A 14 -17.58 37.78 -34.80
CA CYS A 14 -17.08 38.08 -33.46
C CYS A 14 -17.66 37.13 -32.41
N ILE A 15 -18.97 36.84 -32.48
CA ILE A 15 -19.63 35.89 -31.59
C ILE A 15 -19.06 34.48 -31.78
N ASP A 16 -18.84 34.05 -33.02
CA ASP A 16 -18.28 32.73 -33.33
C ASP A 16 -16.84 32.58 -32.82
N ILE A 17 -16.00 33.62 -32.98
CA ILE A 17 -14.64 33.63 -32.44
C ILE A 17 -14.65 33.55 -30.91
N VAL A 18 -15.52 34.31 -30.25
CA VAL A 18 -15.67 34.27 -28.78
C VAL A 18 -16.13 32.89 -28.32
N ASP A 19 -17.08 32.26 -29.02
CA ASP A 19 -17.57 30.93 -28.68
C ASP A 19 -16.47 29.86 -28.79
N ILE A 20 -15.64 29.91 -29.84
CA ILE A 20 -14.47 29.03 -29.99
C ILE A 20 -13.47 29.23 -28.84
N ILE A 21 -13.20 30.48 -28.45
CA ILE A 21 -12.28 30.80 -27.35
C ILE A 21 -12.83 30.27 -26.03
N VAL A 22 -14.10 30.54 -25.73
CA VAL A 22 -14.76 30.10 -24.48
C VAL A 22 -14.79 28.57 -24.42
N THR A 23 -15.19 27.89 -25.49
CA THR A 23 -15.22 26.43 -25.57
C THR A 23 -13.82 25.83 -25.36
N SER A 24 -12.78 26.44 -25.94
CA SER A 24 -11.39 26.00 -25.77
C SER A 24 -10.91 26.15 -24.33
N LEU A 25 -11.20 27.29 -23.69
CA LEU A 25 -10.85 27.54 -22.29
C LEU A 25 -11.55 26.57 -21.34
N LEU A 26 -12.84 26.29 -21.57
CA LEU A 26 -13.58 25.29 -20.81
C LEU A 26 -12.97 23.89 -20.95
N GLY A 27 -12.60 23.49 -22.18
CA GLY A 27 -11.95 22.21 -22.44
C GLY A 27 -10.62 22.06 -21.68
N VAL A 28 -9.76 23.09 -21.73
CA VAL A 28 -8.49 23.11 -20.99
C VAL A 28 -8.73 23.02 -19.48
N TRP A 29 -9.69 23.79 -18.95
CA TRP A 29 -10.00 23.78 -17.53
C TRP A 29 -10.49 22.40 -17.05
N ILE A 30 -11.40 21.75 -17.80
CA ILE A 30 -11.88 20.40 -17.51
C ILE A 30 -10.72 19.41 -17.53
N ALA A 31 -9.84 19.48 -18.53
CA ALA A 31 -8.68 18.59 -18.64
C ALA A 31 -7.75 18.74 -17.43
N LEU A 32 -7.43 19.97 -17.02
CA LEU A 32 -6.61 20.24 -15.85
C LEU A 32 -7.27 19.76 -14.55
N ALA A 33 -8.57 20.00 -14.39
CA ALA A 33 -9.33 19.54 -13.22
C ALA A 33 -9.33 18.00 -13.11
N VAL A 34 -9.58 17.30 -14.22
CA VAL A 34 -9.58 15.83 -14.27
C VAL A 34 -8.18 15.27 -14.00
N GLN A 35 -7.15 15.78 -14.66
CA GLN A 35 -5.77 15.30 -14.48
C GLN A 35 -5.27 15.51 -13.05
N SER A 36 -5.55 16.67 -12.46
CA SER A 36 -5.13 16.95 -11.07
C SER A 36 -5.80 15.99 -10.08
N ASN A 37 -7.08 15.64 -10.30
CA ASN A 37 -7.79 14.68 -9.48
C ASN A 37 -7.18 13.27 -9.64
N LEU A 38 -7.02 12.78 -10.88
CA LEU A 38 -6.40 11.48 -11.16
C LEU A 38 -5.00 11.35 -10.55
N THR A 39 -4.20 12.41 -10.63
CA THR A 39 -2.84 12.44 -10.06
C THR A 39 -2.85 12.27 -8.55
N LYS A 40 -3.73 12.99 -7.84
CA LYS A 40 -3.89 12.84 -6.38
C LYS A 40 -4.32 11.42 -6.01
N LYS A 41 -5.24 10.82 -6.77
CA LYS A 41 -5.69 9.45 -6.53
C LYS A 41 -4.55 8.44 -6.66
N ARG A 42 -3.77 8.55 -7.74
CA ARG A 42 -2.63 7.68 -7.99
C ARG A 42 -1.54 7.83 -6.93
N TYR A 43 -1.23 9.06 -6.51
CA TYR A 43 -0.26 9.30 -5.44
C TYR A 43 -0.64 8.58 -4.14
N LEU A 44 -1.92 8.65 -3.75
CA LEU A 44 -2.39 7.96 -2.54
C LEU A 44 -2.33 6.42 -2.70
N GLN A 45 -2.64 5.89 -3.88
CA GLN A 45 -2.51 4.45 -4.15
C GLN A 45 -1.06 4.00 -4.05
N GLU A 46 -0.14 4.74 -4.68
CA GLU A 46 1.30 4.46 -4.64
C GLU A 46 1.84 4.47 -3.22
N TYR A 47 1.39 5.44 -2.39
CA TYR A 47 1.73 5.49 -0.97
C TYR A 47 1.27 4.22 -0.21
N PHE A 48 0.02 3.78 -0.37
CA PHE A 48 -0.42 2.56 0.32
C PHE A 48 0.27 1.30 -0.19
N ILE A 49 0.60 1.24 -1.48
CA ILE A 49 1.41 0.16 -2.05
C ILE A 49 2.82 0.17 -1.47
N SER A 50 3.43 1.34 -1.25
CA SER A 50 4.74 1.42 -0.60
C SER A 50 4.69 0.93 0.85
N GLU A 51 3.64 1.27 1.62
CA GLU A 51 3.46 0.76 2.99
C GLU A 51 3.34 -0.76 3.02
N VAL A 52 2.58 -1.35 2.09
CA VAL A 52 2.44 -2.81 1.97
C VAL A 52 3.79 -3.47 1.60
N LYS A 53 4.58 -2.86 0.71
CA LYS A 53 5.93 -3.33 0.37
C LYS A 53 6.88 -3.23 1.57
N GLU A 54 6.78 -2.18 2.37
CA GLU A 54 7.59 -2.04 3.59
C GLU A 54 7.28 -3.17 4.59
N ILE A 55 6.01 -3.49 4.82
CA ILE A 55 5.62 -4.64 5.66
C ILE A 55 6.28 -5.94 5.18
N ARG A 56 6.26 -6.19 3.86
CA ARG A 56 6.92 -7.36 3.28
C ARG A 56 8.41 -7.42 3.62
N ASP A 57 9.10 -6.30 3.47
CA ASP A 57 10.56 -6.26 3.62
C ASP A 57 10.98 -6.30 5.10
N LEU A 58 10.15 -5.77 6.01
CA LEU A 58 10.28 -5.98 7.46
C LEU A 58 10.13 -7.45 7.83
N TYR A 59 9.14 -8.14 7.29
CA TYR A 59 8.97 -9.58 7.52
C TYR A 59 10.14 -10.39 6.99
N LYS A 60 10.64 -10.11 5.78
CA LYS A 60 11.85 -10.78 5.25
C LYS A 60 13.03 -10.63 6.21
N THR A 61 13.24 -9.41 6.70
CA THR A 61 14.32 -9.12 7.66
C THR A 61 14.11 -9.91 8.94
N PHE A 62 12.91 -9.84 9.53
CA PHE A 62 12.56 -10.54 10.76
C PHE A 62 12.76 -12.06 10.64
N ILE A 63 12.24 -12.69 9.58
CA ILE A 63 12.41 -14.13 9.35
C ILE A 63 13.89 -14.49 9.22
N ASN A 64 14.68 -13.70 8.47
CA ASN A 64 16.11 -13.93 8.38
C ASN A 64 16.81 -13.87 9.75
N GLN A 65 16.39 -12.95 10.63
CA GLN A 65 16.94 -12.87 11.99
C GLN A 65 16.50 -14.04 12.89
N LEU A 66 15.27 -14.53 12.76
CA LEU A 66 14.83 -15.75 13.44
C LEU A 66 15.65 -16.97 13.02
N TYR A 67 16.04 -17.05 11.75
CA TYR A 67 16.83 -18.16 11.22
C TYR A 67 18.28 -18.17 11.70
N ASN A 68 18.83 -16.98 11.97
CA ASN A 68 20.18 -16.78 12.47
C ASN A 68 20.24 -16.72 14.01
N ASP A 69 19.14 -17.05 14.69
CA ASP A 69 19.01 -17.07 16.15
C ASP A 69 19.46 -15.74 16.80
N ASN A 70 19.10 -14.61 16.19
CA ASN A 70 19.56 -13.28 16.60
C ASN A 70 18.60 -12.54 17.54
N TYR A 71 17.45 -13.12 17.88
CA TYR A 71 16.46 -12.49 18.74
C TYR A 71 16.16 -13.31 19.99
N SER A 72 16.01 -12.61 21.11
CA SER A 72 15.37 -13.10 22.32
C SER A 72 13.85 -13.20 22.16
N ALA A 73 13.19 -13.95 23.03
CA ALA A 73 11.74 -14.07 23.05
C ALA A 73 11.04 -12.71 23.29
N ILE A 74 11.68 -11.82 24.05
CA ILE A 74 11.18 -10.47 24.32
C ILE A 74 11.20 -9.63 23.05
N GLU A 75 12.33 -9.60 22.32
CA GLU A 75 12.46 -8.85 21.07
C GLU A 75 11.48 -9.34 20.00
N ILE A 76 11.26 -10.65 19.92
CA ILE A 76 10.25 -11.25 19.03
C ILE A 76 8.85 -10.73 19.36
N LYS A 77 8.46 -10.73 20.64
CA LYS A 77 7.14 -10.23 21.08
C LYS A 77 6.98 -8.74 20.82
N GLU A 78 8.01 -7.95 21.08
CA GLU A 78 8.01 -6.51 20.81
C GLU A 78 7.87 -6.22 19.32
N TRP A 79 8.60 -6.96 18.48
CA TRP A 79 8.47 -6.85 17.03
C TRP A 79 7.04 -7.17 16.57
N PHE A 80 6.44 -8.24 17.07
CA PHE A 80 5.03 -8.56 16.75
C PHE A 80 4.07 -7.44 17.16
N LYS A 81 4.27 -6.82 18.34
CA LYS A 81 3.43 -5.70 18.78
C LYS A 81 3.53 -4.50 17.84
N VAL A 82 4.74 -4.15 17.40
CA VAL A 82 4.96 -3.07 16.42
C VAL A 82 4.25 -3.40 15.10
N MET A 83 4.39 -4.64 14.62
CA MET A 83 3.76 -5.06 13.38
C MET A 83 2.24 -5.15 13.45
N SER A 84 1.67 -5.50 14.61
CA SER A 84 0.23 -5.44 14.87
C SER A 84 -0.31 -4.03 14.65
N ILE A 85 0.32 -3.02 15.27
CA ILE A 85 -0.08 -1.62 15.14
C ILE A 85 0.01 -1.17 13.67
N ARG A 86 1.11 -1.52 12.99
CA ARG A 86 1.34 -1.14 11.60
C ARG A 86 0.31 -1.77 10.65
N ALA A 87 0.05 -3.07 10.78
CA ALA A 87 -0.95 -3.78 9.99
C ALA A 87 -2.37 -3.24 10.25
N GLN A 88 -2.72 -2.97 11.50
CA GLN A 88 -4.02 -2.39 11.88
C GLN A 88 -4.20 -0.98 11.33
N ASN A 89 -3.18 -0.13 11.41
CA ASN A 89 -3.22 1.23 10.87
C ASN A 89 -3.38 1.22 9.35
N LEU A 90 -2.60 0.39 8.65
CA LEU A 90 -2.74 0.20 7.20
C LEU A 90 -4.18 -0.21 6.85
N ASP A 91 -4.70 -1.25 7.51
CA ASP A 91 -6.04 -1.75 7.26
C ASP A 91 -7.14 -0.71 7.55
N LYS A 92 -7.01 0.04 8.65
CA LYS A 92 -7.89 1.16 8.99
C LYS A 92 -7.91 2.21 7.89
N PHE A 93 -6.75 2.71 7.48
CA PHE A 93 -6.69 3.80 6.48
C PHE A 93 -7.05 3.34 5.08
N LEU A 94 -6.80 2.08 4.72
CA LEU A 94 -7.30 1.49 3.48
C LEU A 94 -8.83 1.46 3.47
N LYS A 95 -9.47 1.03 4.57
CA LYS A 95 -10.93 1.02 4.70
C LYS A 95 -11.54 2.42 4.68
N LEU A 96 -10.83 3.43 5.20
CA LEU A 96 -11.29 4.82 5.17
C LEU A 96 -11.24 5.41 3.75
N ASN A 97 -10.17 5.15 3.01
CA ASN A 97 -9.94 5.80 1.70
C ASN A 97 -10.46 4.97 0.51
N TYR A 98 -10.60 3.65 0.66
CA TYR A 98 -10.96 2.74 -0.41
C TYR A 98 -12.09 1.79 0.01
N LYS A 99 -12.81 1.24 -0.98
CA LYS A 99 -13.82 0.19 -0.79
C LYS A 99 -13.19 -1.22 -0.67
N ILE A 100 -12.03 -1.32 -0.01
CA ILE A 100 -11.34 -2.57 0.23
C ILE A 100 -11.89 -3.18 1.52
N GLN A 101 -12.34 -4.44 1.43
CA GLN A 101 -12.81 -5.21 2.58
C GLN A 101 -11.81 -6.30 2.97
N GLY A 102 -12.02 -6.87 4.15
CA GLY A 102 -11.17 -7.91 4.72
C GLY A 102 -9.88 -7.37 5.31
N SER A 103 -9.38 -8.05 6.34
CA SER A 103 -8.17 -7.65 7.07
C SER A 103 -7.00 -8.61 6.78
N LEU A 104 -6.77 -8.93 5.49
CA LEU A 104 -5.87 -10.02 5.05
C LEU A 104 -4.52 -10.05 5.77
N ILE A 105 -3.79 -8.92 5.77
CA ILE A 105 -2.47 -8.81 6.41
C ILE A 105 -2.59 -8.90 7.94
N VAL A 106 -3.63 -8.30 8.54
CA VAL A 106 -3.86 -8.33 10.00
C VAL A 106 -4.14 -9.75 10.47
N SER A 107 -5.04 -10.45 9.80
CA SER A 107 -5.40 -11.83 10.12
C SER A 107 -4.19 -12.75 9.99
N LYS A 108 -3.44 -12.65 8.90
CA LYS A 108 -2.26 -13.50 8.71
C LYS A 108 -1.12 -13.16 9.67
N HIS A 109 -0.93 -11.89 10.01
CA HIS A 109 0.02 -11.49 11.05
C HIS A 109 -0.36 -12.09 12.42
N ALA A 110 -1.63 -12.04 12.80
CA ALA A 110 -2.09 -12.60 14.07
C ALA A 110 -1.84 -14.12 14.13
N GLU A 111 -2.08 -14.82 13.02
CA GLU A 111 -1.77 -16.25 12.89
C GLU A 111 -0.26 -16.51 13.08
N ILE A 112 0.60 -15.78 12.36
CA ILE A 112 2.06 -15.90 12.53
C ILE A 112 2.49 -15.69 13.97
N GLN A 113 1.98 -14.64 14.61
CA GLN A 113 2.30 -14.32 15.99
C GLN A 113 1.87 -15.46 16.92
N GLN A 114 0.65 -15.97 16.77
CA GLN A 114 0.16 -17.09 17.59
C GLN A 114 1.02 -18.33 17.38
N THR A 115 1.25 -18.74 16.14
CA THR A 115 2.00 -19.97 15.86
C THR A 115 3.41 -19.87 16.44
N ILE A 116 4.15 -18.80 16.14
CA ILE A 116 5.53 -18.66 16.63
C ILE A 116 5.60 -18.60 18.16
N THR A 117 4.68 -17.90 18.82
CA THR A 117 4.71 -17.80 20.29
C THR A 117 4.21 -19.05 21.01
N LEU A 118 3.52 -19.95 20.31
CA LEU A 118 3.09 -21.25 20.83
C LEU A 118 4.09 -22.38 20.55
N MET A 119 5.10 -22.16 19.70
CA MET A 119 6.13 -23.16 19.43
C MET A 119 6.91 -23.52 20.70
N ASP A 120 7.21 -24.81 20.86
CA ASP A 120 8.02 -25.31 21.98
C ASP A 120 9.38 -24.62 22.03
N ASP A 121 10.02 -24.41 20.87
CA ASP A 121 11.31 -23.71 20.75
C ASP A 121 11.27 -22.31 21.38
N PHE A 122 10.16 -21.59 21.20
CA PHE A 122 9.97 -20.26 21.78
C PHE A 122 9.81 -20.33 23.30
N ASN A 123 9.00 -21.27 23.78
CA ASN A 123 8.69 -21.42 25.21
C ASN A 123 9.90 -21.92 26.01
N ILE A 124 10.65 -22.89 25.49
CA ILE A 124 11.86 -23.43 26.11
C ILE A 124 12.92 -22.34 26.26
N ASN A 125 13.05 -21.48 25.24
CA ASN A 125 14.06 -20.43 25.20
C ASN A 125 13.54 -19.06 25.70
N TYR A 126 12.41 -19.01 26.40
CA TYR A 126 11.77 -17.74 26.77
C TYR A 126 12.69 -16.81 27.59
N ASN A 127 13.49 -17.38 28.48
CA ASN A 127 14.45 -16.65 29.33
C ASN A 127 15.90 -16.69 28.79
N SER A 128 16.11 -17.30 27.62
CA SER A 128 17.42 -17.38 26.98
C SER A 128 17.77 -16.05 26.32
N LYS A 129 19.07 -15.82 26.11
CA LYS A 129 19.54 -14.64 25.37
C LYS A 129 18.99 -14.61 23.94
N VAL A 130 18.82 -15.78 23.34
CA VAL A 130 18.30 -15.95 21.98
C VAL A 130 17.36 -17.16 21.93
N VAL A 131 16.42 -17.13 20.99
CA VAL A 131 15.55 -18.27 20.65
C VAL A 131 16.12 -18.98 19.44
N SER A 132 16.54 -20.23 19.64
CA SER A 132 16.97 -21.11 18.55
C SER A 132 15.80 -21.98 18.10
N PHE A 133 15.33 -21.76 16.87
CA PHE A 133 14.27 -22.58 16.29
C PHE A 133 14.84 -23.86 15.66
N SER A 134 14.18 -24.97 15.92
CA SER A 134 14.43 -26.27 15.31
C SER A 134 14.17 -26.22 13.80
N SER A 135 14.70 -27.19 13.06
CA SER A 135 14.47 -27.30 11.61
C SER A 135 12.98 -27.43 11.27
N ASN A 136 12.20 -28.09 12.13
CA ASN A 136 10.76 -28.25 11.92
C ASN A 136 10.01 -26.92 12.09
N SER A 137 10.29 -26.20 13.17
CA SER A 137 9.71 -24.88 13.41
C SER A 137 10.14 -23.85 12.36
N LYS A 138 11.42 -23.89 11.91
CA LYS A 138 11.88 -23.05 10.80
C LYS A 138 11.08 -23.34 9.52
N LYS A 139 10.82 -24.62 9.19
CA LYS A 139 9.98 -24.99 8.04
C LYS A 139 8.56 -24.42 8.14
N GLU A 140 7.91 -24.54 9.30
CA GLU A 140 6.57 -24.00 9.52
C GLU A 140 6.54 -22.45 9.44
N ILE A 141 7.54 -21.79 10.01
CA ILE A 141 7.72 -20.33 9.88
C ILE A 141 7.85 -19.91 8.40
N LEU A 142 8.55 -20.69 7.58
CA LEU A 142 8.69 -20.43 6.15
C LEU A 142 7.37 -20.55 5.40
N GLU A 143 6.59 -21.59 5.71
CA GLU A 143 5.26 -21.80 5.12
C GLU A 143 4.34 -20.59 5.43
N LEU A 144 4.30 -20.17 6.68
CA LEU A 144 3.57 -18.97 7.10
C LEU A 144 4.04 -17.69 6.39
N HIS A 145 5.36 -17.52 6.22
CA HIS A 145 5.93 -16.37 5.50
C HIS A 145 5.57 -16.38 4.00
N SER A 146 5.53 -17.56 3.38
CA SER A 146 5.09 -17.74 1.99
C SER A 146 3.63 -17.32 1.82
N GLU A 147 2.75 -17.78 2.70
CA GLU A 147 1.33 -17.41 2.69
C GLU A 147 1.11 -15.92 2.93
N LEU A 148 1.86 -15.31 3.86
CA LEU A 148 1.82 -13.85 4.04
C LEU A 148 2.26 -13.11 2.76
N SER A 149 3.27 -13.62 2.07
CA SER A 149 3.73 -13.03 0.80
C SER A 149 2.63 -13.06 -0.27
N CYS A 150 1.86 -14.14 -0.35
CA CYS A 150 0.67 -14.21 -1.20
C CYS A 150 -0.38 -13.16 -0.80
N ASN A 151 -0.68 -13.05 0.50
CA ASN A 151 -1.64 -12.05 1.00
C ASN A 151 -1.19 -10.61 0.73
N ILE A 152 0.11 -10.34 0.78
CA ILE A 152 0.70 -9.05 0.44
C ILE A 152 0.51 -8.75 -1.06
N ILE A 153 0.80 -9.71 -1.93
CA ILE A 153 0.61 -9.55 -3.39
C ILE A 153 -0.86 -9.27 -3.68
N GLN A 154 -1.77 -10.06 -3.10
CA GLN A 154 -3.20 -9.85 -3.24
C GLN A 154 -3.60 -8.45 -2.78
N ARG A 155 -3.08 -7.98 -1.64
CA ARG A 155 -3.41 -6.64 -1.16
C ARG A 155 -2.91 -5.53 -2.08
N ILE A 156 -1.75 -5.67 -2.71
CA ILE A 156 -1.25 -4.71 -3.71
C ILE A 156 -2.20 -4.68 -4.92
N ILE A 157 -2.65 -5.84 -5.40
CA ILE A 157 -3.61 -5.95 -6.49
C ILE A 157 -4.93 -5.26 -6.11
N ASP A 158 -5.43 -5.49 -4.90
CA ASP A 158 -6.65 -4.86 -4.40
C ASP A 158 -6.53 -3.34 -4.39
N ILE A 159 -5.40 -2.79 -3.90
CA ILE A 159 -5.17 -1.33 -3.85
C ILE A 159 -5.10 -0.72 -5.25
N ASN A 160 -4.39 -1.37 -6.18
CA ASN A 160 -4.30 -0.93 -7.57
C ASN A 160 -5.68 -0.88 -8.23
N ASN A 161 -6.53 -1.88 -7.97
CA ASN A 161 -7.86 -1.99 -8.56
C ASN A 161 -8.94 -1.23 -7.77
N ALA A 162 -8.61 -0.68 -6.60
CA ALA A 162 -9.60 -0.12 -5.71
C ALA A 162 -10.15 1.21 -6.20
N LYS A 163 -11.49 1.32 -6.12
CA LYS A 163 -12.18 2.61 -6.24
C LYS A 163 -12.09 3.35 -4.90
N GLN A 164 -11.60 4.59 -4.95
CA GLN A 164 -11.67 5.48 -3.80
C GLN A 164 -13.13 5.70 -3.37
N LYS A 165 -13.32 5.88 -2.06
CA LYS A 165 -14.62 6.19 -1.48
C LYS A 165 -15.02 7.64 -1.75
#